data_AF-V4TWB7-F1
#
_entry.id   AF-V4TWB7-F1
#
_cell.length_a   1.000
_cell.length_b   1.000
_cell.length_c   1.000
_cell.angle_alpha   90.00
_cell.angle_beta   90.00
_cell.angle_gamma   90.00
#
_symmetry.space_group_name_H-M   'P 1'
#
loop_
_entity.id
_entity.type
_entity.pdbx_description
1 polymer ?
#
loop_
_entity_poly.entity_id
_entity_poly.type
_entity_poly.pdbx_seq_one_letter_code
_entity_poly.pdbx_strand_id
1 'polypeptide(L)' 'MGKLKIEIKKIEKQKARMVTFSKRRQAEEYANITGSQITVLVFSSAGNPYVHGSPSFDAVIDKFLSVNGGA' A
#
# COMPACT_ATOMS: atom_id res chain seq x y z
N MET A 1 1.90 24.33 11.53
CA MET A 1 3.14 23.96 10.81
C MET A 1 2.76 23.23 9.52
N GLY A 2 3.34 23.61 8.38
CA GLY A 2 3.00 23.08 7.04
C GLY A 2 3.76 21.82 6.65
N LYS A 3 3.68 21.43 5.37
CA LYS A 3 4.48 20.34 4.79
C LYS A 3 5.95 20.76 4.75
N LEU A 4 6.83 19.92 5.28
CA LEU A 4 8.29 20.11 5.24
C LEU A 4 8.91 19.03 4.36
N LYS A 5 9.99 19.38 3.63
CA LYS A 5 10.80 18.40 2.91
C LYS A 5 11.56 17.53 3.93
N ILE A 6 11.55 16.22 3.72
CA ILE A 6 12.25 15.25 4.58
C ILE A 6 13.09 14.31 3.71
N GLU A 7 14.18 13.80 4.27
CA GLU A 7 14.99 12.76 3.64
C GLU A 7 14.24 11.43 3.51
N ILE A 8 14.55 10.65 2.47
CA ILE A 8 14.05 9.28 2.29
C ILE A 8 14.88 8.33 3.15
N LYS A 9 14.61 8.36 4.45
CA LYS A 9 15.18 7.45 5.45
C LYS A 9 14.12 7.03 6.45
N LYS A 10 14.45 6.06 7.31
CA LYS A 10 13.56 5.63 8.39
C LYS A 10 13.25 6.82 9.31
N ILE A 11 11.97 7.09 9.51
CA ILE A 11 11.52 8.08 10.50
C ILE A 11 11.65 7.43 11.88
N GLU A 12 12.59 7.87 12.70
CA GLU A 12 12.86 7.21 13.99
C GLU A 12 11.71 7.35 15.00
N LYS A 13 11.08 8.53 15.05
CA LYS A 13 9.93 8.79 15.93
C LYS A 13 8.72 7.94 15.52
N GLN A 14 8.40 6.92 16.32
CA GLN A 14 7.35 5.94 16.02
C GLN A 14 5.99 6.56 15.69
N LYS A 15 5.50 7.52 16.49
CA LYS A 15 4.22 8.20 16.22
C LYS A 15 4.21 8.91 14.86
N ALA A 16 5.30 9.60 14.53
CA ALA A 16 5.43 10.26 13.22
C ALA A 16 5.50 9.24 12.09
N ARG A 17 6.25 8.15 12.27
CA ARG A 17 6.35 7.05 11.30
C ARG A 17 4.98 6.41 11.01
N MET A 18 4.18 6.13 12.04
CA MET A 18 2.84 5.55 11.88
C MET A 18 1.88 6.51 11.15
N VAL A 19 1.88 7.79 11.51
CA VAL A 19 1.05 8.79 10.81
C VAL A 19 1.49 8.94 9.36
N THR A 20 2.79 9.00 9.08
CA THR A 20 3.32 9.06 7.72
C THR A 20 2.97 7.81 6.93
N PHE A 21 3.07 6.62 7.52
CA PHE A 21 2.66 5.37 6.89
C PHE A 21 1.18 5.42 6.48
N SER A 22 0.29 5.79 7.39
CA SER A 22 -1.16 5.87 7.10
C SER A 22 -1.50 6.87 6.01
N LYS A 23 -0.75 7.97 5.90
CA LYS A 23 -0.94 8.97 4.84
C LYS A 23 -0.35 8.54 3.49
N ARG A 24 0.79 7.83 3.49
CA ARG A 24 1.46 7.40 2.25
C ARG A 24 0.84 6.15 1.61
N ARG A 25 0.16 5.31 2.38
CA ARG A 25 -0.48 4.06 1.89
C ARG A 25 -1.77 4.26 1.09
N GLN A 26 -2.19 5.50 0.79
CA GLN A 26 -3.39 5.81 0.01
C GLN A 26 -3.17 5.53 -1.48
N ALA A 27 -3.13 4.25 -1.85
CA ALA A 27 -3.10 3.80 -3.24
C ALA A 27 -4.50 3.78 -3.90
N GLU A 28 -5.57 3.95 -3.11
CA GLU A 28 -6.96 4.01 -3.59
C GLU A 28 -7.17 5.02 -4.71
N GLU A 29 -6.56 6.20 -4.57
CA GLU A 29 -6.74 7.29 -5.54
C GLU A 29 -6.15 6.92 -6.91
N TYR A 30 -5.06 6.14 -6.95
CA TYR A 30 -4.44 5.71 -8.21
C TYR A 30 -5.32 4.74 -9.01
N ALA A 31 -5.95 3.77 -8.34
CA ALA A 31 -6.84 2.83 -9.00
C ALA A 31 -8.05 3.56 -9.63
N ASN A 32 -8.59 4.55 -8.91
CA ASN A 32 -9.72 5.35 -9.40
C ASN A 32 -9.36 6.21 -10.63
N ILE A 33 -8.16 6.81 -10.66
CA ILE A 33 -7.74 7.66 -11.79
C ILE A 33 -7.43 6.83 -13.04
N THR A 34 -6.83 5.65 -12.86
CA THR A 34 -6.27 4.87 -13.98
C THR A 34 -7.21 3.78 -14.49
N GLY A 35 -8.25 3.41 -13.73
CA GLY A 35 -9.08 2.24 -14.02
C GLY A 35 -8.31 0.91 -13.96
N SER A 36 -7.08 0.92 -13.46
CA SER A 36 -6.23 -0.26 -13.38
C SER A 36 -6.54 -1.07 -12.13
N GLN A 37 -6.46 -2.40 -12.25
CA GLN A 37 -6.51 -3.32 -11.11
C GLN A 37 -5.19 -3.27 -10.36
N ILE A 38 -5.20 -2.70 -9.16
CA ILE A 38 -4.00 -2.50 -8.33
C ILE A 38 -4.24 -3.18 -6.98
N THR A 39 -3.19 -3.81 -6.46
CA THR A 39 -3.18 -4.37 -5.10
C THR A 39 -1.89 -3.98 -4.38
N VAL A 40 -1.96 -3.75 -3.07
CA VAL A 40 -0.85 -3.33 -2.21
C VAL A 40 -0.89 -4.12 -0.91
N LEU A 41 0.23 -4.76 -0.58
CA LEU A 41 0.48 -5.43 0.70
C LEU A 41 1.66 -4.75 1.40
N VAL A 42 1.47 -4.31 2.64
CA VAL A 42 2.57 -3.76 3.45
C VAL A 42 2.45 -4.22 4.90
N PHE A 43 3.55 -4.68 5.47
CA PHE A 43 3.64 -4.91 6.91
C PHE A 43 3.93 -3.60 7.63
N SER A 44 3.06 -3.25 8.58
CA SER A 44 3.29 -2.10 9.46
C SER A 44 4.54 -2.31 10.32
N SER A 45 5.06 -1.24 10.94
CA SER A 45 6.13 -1.38 11.93
C SER A 45 5.75 -2.25 13.13
N ALA A 46 4.46 -2.55 13.33
CA ALA A 46 3.95 -3.45 14.36
C ALA A 46 3.82 -4.91 13.86
N GLY A 47 4.23 -5.22 12.63
CA GLY A 47 4.13 -6.55 12.04
C GLY A 47 2.75 -6.89 11.45
N ASN A 48 1.73 -6.08 11.72
CA ASN A 48 0.39 -6.33 11.18
C ASN A 48 0.35 -6.02 9.67
N PRO A 49 -0.24 -6.92 8.85
CA PRO A 49 -0.43 -6.67 7.43
C PRO A 49 -1.48 -5.59 7.21
N TYR A 50 -1.20 -4.74 6.22
CA TYR A 50 -2.16 -3.85 5.59
C TYR A 50 -2.32 -4.28 4.15
N VAL A 51 -3.56 -4.59 3.76
CA VAL A 51 -3.93 -4.97 2.41
C VAL A 51 -4.90 -3.95 1.83
N HIS A 52 -4.69 -3.61 0.57
CA HIS A 52 -5.63 -2.84 -0.23
C HIS A 52 -5.65 -3.42 -1.64
N GLY A 53 -6.81 -3.51 -2.26
CA GLY A 53 -6.92 -3.87 -3.66
C GLY A 53 -8.23 -3.39 -4.27
N SER A 54 -8.19 -3.10 -5.56
CA SER A 54 -9.37 -2.75 -6.36
C SER A 54 -9.47 -3.70 -7.55
N PRO A 55 -10.57 -4.48 -7.70
CA PRO A 55 -11.83 -4.42 -6.95
C PRO A 55 -11.78 -5.07 -5.54
N SER A 56 -10.84 -5.98 -5.29
CA SER A 56 -10.51 -6.50 -3.95
C SER A 56 -9.07 -7.02 -3.98
N PHE A 57 -8.43 -7.18 -2.82
CA PHE A 57 -7.08 -7.74 -2.73
C PHE A 57 -7.03 -9.15 -3.33
N ASP A 58 -7.93 -10.03 -2.89
CA ASP A 58 -7.96 -11.44 -3.30
C ASP A 58 -8.21 -11.59 -4.81
N ALA A 59 -9.17 -10.84 -5.38
CA ALA A 59 -9.47 -10.93 -6.81
C ALA A 59 -8.27 -10.58 -7.71
N VAL A 60 -7.44 -9.61 -7.30
CA VAL A 60 -6.25 -9.22 -8.04
C VAL A 60 -5.13 -10.25 -7.86
N ILE A 61 -4.97 -10.79 -6.65
CA ILE A 61 -3.96 -11.81 -6.35
C ILE A 61 -4.29 -13.15 -7.02
N ASP A 62 -5.54 -13.60 -6.96
CA ASP A 62 -6.00 -14.84 -7.62
C ASP A 62 -5.77 -14.78 -9.12
N LYS A 63 -6.05 -13.61 -9.73
CA LYS A 63 -5.75 -13.37 -11.15
C LYS A 63 -4.24 -13.39 -11.42
N PHE A 64 -3.43 -12.78 -10.56
CA PHE A 64 -1.97 -12.79 -10.73
C PHE A 64 -1.36 -14.19 -10.58
N LEU A 65 -1.84 -14.98 -9.62
CA LEU A 65 -1.34 -16.32 -9.35
C LEU A 65 -1.84 -17.34 -10.38
N SER A 66 -3.08 -17.22 -10.85
CA SER A 66 -3.62 -18.11 -11.91
C SER A 66 -2.89 -17.96 -13.24
N VAL A 67 -2.35 -16.77 -13.57
CA VAL A 67 -1.52 -16.55 -14.77
C VAL A 67 -0.16 -17.27 -14.69
N ASN A 68 0.33 -17.57 -13.48
CA ASN A 68 1.62 -18.25 -13.28
C ASN A 68 1.47 -19.75 -12.95
N GLY A 69 0.24 -20.25 -12.79
CA GLY A 69 -0.10 -21.65 -12.61
C GLY A 69 -0.56 -22.27 -13.92
N GLY A 70 0.37 -22.47 -14.86
CA GLY A 70 0.10 -23.30 -16.03
C GLY A 70 -0.18 -24.74 -15.62
N ALA A 71 -1.39 -25.19 -15.89
CA ALA A 71 -1.62 -26.54 -16.40
C ALA A 71 -1.92 -26.40 -17.90
#